data_AF-A0A6I2NKZ6-F1
#
_entry.id   AF-A0A6I2NKZ6-F1
#
_cell.length_a   1.000
_cell.length_b   1.000
_cell.length_c   1.000
_cell.angle_alpha   90.00
_cell.angle_beta   90.00
_cell.angle_gamma   90.00
#
_symmetry.space_group_name_H-M   'P 1'
#
loop_
_entity.id
_entity.type
_entity.pdbx_description
1 polymer ?
#
loop_
_entity_poly.entity_id
_entity_poly.type
_entity_poly.pdbx_seq_one_letter_code
_entity_poly.pdbx_strand_id
1 'polypeptide(L)'
;MKLLANIFLSGLAILACVSCSKDEDPVLSLEGAKLSVAVKASGTATKAYNPNDVNELEGEAYINNLAVVVFNETGTELLGYKWEALSGAEHSAIIADVPTTKAVRARIIVLANVPRDLLSTVSTYDEFQTRLVDLSSQSQTNLTMSSQVIVTKSALSEEDNYLGYTDLGDQNVDGISDPILLTRVAARIDLVNISTRFAGTPFAGREVRIDAVGIYNMKTKSYYFSEADWGETEAPDAVRNSEDTSFEDLLVNDGASISNTPFVHYVMENMKSDDHTMIAVKATLQGNSSYQDHTKIFTAVINAGGLQNGYDHNFIRRNYVYRLRIYFDGESFDNIPVTPDPTPDPEPEVDTNLNIAVQVVGWGPVVQRPVID
;
A
#
# COMPACT_ATOMS: atom_id res chain seq x y z
N MET A 1 -24.70 -36.63 77.55
CA MET A 1 -23.72 -36.08 78.50
C MET A 1 -22.56 -37.05 78.68
N LYS A 2 -21.35 -36.65 78.26
CA LYS A 2 -19.98 -37.01 78.71
C LYS A 2 -19.04 -36.64 77.55
N LEU A 3 -18.56 -35.41 77.46
CA LEU A 3 -17.43 -34.77 78.20
C LEU A 3 -16.05 -35.15 77.65
N LEU A 4 -15.33 -34.12 77.16
CA LEU A 4 -13.88 -33.83 77.33
C LEU A 4 -12.89 -34.77 76.60
N ALA A 5 -11.70 -34.37 76.14
CA ALA A 5 -10.97 -33.11 76.06
C ALA A 5 -9.67 -33.34 75.23
N ASN A 6 -9.17 -32.26 74.61
CA ASN A 6 -7.78 -31.83 74.35
C ASN A 6 -6.60 -32.82 74.25
N ILE A 7 -5.74 -32.60 73.23
CA ILE A 7 -4.24 -32.49 73.22
C ILE A 7 -3.89 -32.00 71.78
N PHE A 8 -3.41 -30.79 71.45
CA PHE A 8 -2.20 -29.97 71.73
C PHE A 8 -0.88 -30.39 71.00
N LEU A 9 -0.36 -29.44 70.18
CA LEU A 9 1.03 -29.21 69.69
C LEU A 9 1.65 -30.19 68.68
N SER A 10 2.49 -29.84 67.68
CA SER A 10 3.33 -28.66 67.41
C SER A 10 3.98 -28.71 66.00
N GLY A 11 4.19 -27.54 65.36
CA GLY A 11 5.41 -27.19 64.61
C GLY A 11 5.44 -27.39 63.07
N LEU A 12 5.49 -26.30 62.29
CA LEU A 12 6.74 -25.67 61.79
C LEU A 12 6.39 -24.45 60.90
N ALA A 13 7.06 -23.32 61.15
CA ALA A 13 7.00 -22.12 60.34
C ALA A 13 8.08 -22.14 59.25
N ILE A 14 7.74 -21.73 58.02
CA ILE A 14 8.70 -21.14 57.07
C ILE A 14 7.98 -20.00 56.31
N LEU A 15 8.46 -18.77 56.54
CA LEU A 15 8.28 -17.62 55.64
C LEU A 15 9.14 -17.83 54.39
N ALA A 16 8.59 -17.51 53.21
CA ALA A 16 9.39 -17.03 52.09
C ALA A 16 8.52 -16.10 51.22
N CYS A 17 8.71 -14.79 51.37
CA CYS A 17 8.36 -13.83 50.33
C CYS A 17 9.31 -14.04 49.15
N VAL A 18 8.76 -14.23 47.95
CA VAL A 18 9.52 -14.03 46.71
C VAL A 18 8.70 -13.11 45.82
N SER A 19 9.28 -11.94 45.60
CA SER A 19 8.96 -10.97 44.56
C SER A 19 9.15 -11.60 43.18
N CYS A 20 8.15 -11.48 42.30
CA CYS A 20 8.32 -11.57 40.86
C CYS A 20 7.44 -10.51 40.21
N SER A 21 8.10 -9.46 39.75
CA SER A 21 7.64 -8.51 38.76
C SER A 21 7.15 -9.22 37.50
N LYS A 22 5.93 -8.94 37.06
CA LYS A 22 5.56 -8.89 35.65
C LYS A 22 4.48 -7.84 35.53
N ASP A 23 4.78 -6.79 34.78
CA ASP A 23 3.78 -5.94 34.17
C ASP A 23 2.87 -6.86 33.35
N GLU A 24 1.67 -7.11 33.88
CA GLU A 24 0.64 -7.75 33.09
C GLU A 24 -0.02 -6.64 32.28
N ASP A 25 0.16 -6.69 30.96
CA ASP A 25 -0.78 -6.07 30.02
C ASP A 25 -2.20 -6.42 30.50
N PRO A 26 -3.15 -5.48 30.51
CA PRO A 26 -4.51 -5.77 30.95
C PRO A 26 -5.13 -6.78 29.98
N VAL A 27 -5.05 -8.06 30.33
CA VAL A 27 -5.81 -9.13 29.70
C VAL A 27 -7.26 -8.90 30.10
N LEU A 28 -8.09 -8.52 29.13
CA LEU A 28 -9.54 -8.57 29.27
C LEU A 28 -9.92 -10.04 29.52
N SER A 29 -10.08 -10.37 30.80
CA SER A 29 -10.60 -11.65 31.28
C SER A 29 -12.10 -11.72 31.00
N LEU A 30 -12.47 -12.40 29.92
CA LEU A 30 -13.75 -13.06 29.75
C LEU A 30 -13.56 -14.22 28.76
N GLU A 31 -13.92 -15.44 29.16
CA GLU A 31 -14.38 -16.46 28.20
C GLU A 31 -15.57 -15.83 27.45
N GLY A 32 -15.30 -15.19 26.32
CA GLY A 32 -16.27 -14.41 25.56
C GLY A 32 -16.31 -14.84 24.11
N ALA A 33 -17.35 -14.40 23.41
CA ALA A 33 -17.56 -14.60 21.98
C ALA A 33 -16.29 -14.27 21.19
N LYS A 34 -16.01 -15.06 20.17
CA LYS A 34 -14.81 -14.91 19.34
C LYS A 34 -15.18 -14.73 17.89
N LEU A 35 -14.32 -14.03 17.15
CA LEU A 35 -14.43 -13.87 15.71
C LEU A 35 -13.19 -14.46 15.04
N SER A 36 -13.39 -15.33 14.05
CA SER A 36 -12.33 -15.81 13.17
C SER A 36 -12.56 -15.29 11.76
N VAL A 37 -11.52 -14.79 11.12
CA VAL A 37 -11.60 -14.15 9.81
C VAL A 37 -10.62 -14.80 8.84
N ALA A 38 -11.14 -15.28 7.71
CA ALA A 38 -10.35 -15.70 6.56
C ALA A 38 -10.27 -14.54 5.55
N VAL A 39 -9.06 -14.29 5.04
CA VAL A 39 -8.78 -13.14 4.18
C VAL A 39 -8.11 -13.53 2.88
N LYS A 40 -8.17 -12.64 1.90
CA LYS A 40 -7.47 -12.77 0.62
C LYS A 40 -7.02 -11.40 0.09
N ALA A 41 -5.80 -11.31 -0.41
CA ALA A 41 -5.31 -10.09 -1.05
C ALA A 41 -6.05 -9.81 -2.37
N SER A 42 -6.45 -8.56 -2.59
CA SER A 42 -7.08 -8.10 -3.84
C SER A 42 -6.06 -7.97 -4.97
N GLY A 43 -6.31 -8.60 -6.11
CA GLY A 43 -5.44 -8.51 -7.28
C GLY A 43 -5.94 -7.54 -8.35
N THR A 44 -6.97 -7.91 -9.12
CA THR A 44 -7.58 -7.05 -10.16
C THR A 44 -8.98 -6.56 -9.78
N ALA A 45 -9.38 -5.41 -10.32
CA ALA A 45 -10.75 -4.90 -10.15
C ALA A 45 -11.79 -5.71 -10.95
N THR A 46 -11.39 -6.28 -12.09
CA THR A 46 -12.25 -7.05 -13.02
C THR A 46 -12.17 -8.55 -12.73
N LYS A 47 -13.28 -9.27 -12.97
CA LYS A 47 -13.41 -10.73 -12.77
C LYS A 47 -12.89 -11.56 -13.96
N ALA A 48 -12.38 -10.92 -15.02
CA ALA A 48 -12.00 -11.59 -16.26
C ALA A 48 -10.49 -11.85 -16.27
N TYR A 49 -10.09 -13.09 -16.56
CA TYR A 49 -8.68 -13.43 -16.77
C TYR A 49 -8.08 -12.56 -17.88
N ASN A 50 -7.09 -11.75 -17.51
CA ASN A 50 -6.30 -10.94 -18.43
C ASN A 50 -4.82 -11.18 -18.11
N PRO A 51 -4.06 -11.87 -18.99
CA PRO A 51 -2.63 -12.09 -18.81
C PRO A 51 -1.84 -10.79 -18.58
N ASN A 52 -2.33 -9.66 -19.06
CA ASN A 52 -1.67 -8.36 -18.92
C ASN A 52 -1.85 -7.73 -17.53
N ASP A 53 -2.75 -8.26 -16.69
CA ASP A 53 -3.02 -7.77 -15.34
C ASP A 53 -2.28 -8.56 -14.24
N VAL A 54 -1.36 -9.46 -14.62
CA VAL A 54 -0.47 -10.16 -13.68
C VAL A 54 0.82 -9.37 -13.52
N ASN A 55 0.87 -8.49 -12.52
CA ASN A 55 1.96 -7.52 -12.31
C ASN A 55 2.67 -7.63 -10.97
N GLU A 56 2.25 -8.59 -10.16
CA GLU A 56 2.74 -8.81 -8.81
C GLU A 56 4.20 -9.30 -8.87
N LEU A 57 5.06 -8.62 -8.12
CA LEU A 57 6.42 -9.05 -7.85
C LEU A 57 6.42 -9.96 -6.62
N GLU A 58 7.38 -10.89 -6.57
CA GLU A 58 7.60 -11.75 -5.41
C GLU A 58 7.67 -10.90 -4.12
N GLY A 59 6.91 -11.29 -3.09
CA GLY A 59 6.84 -10.56 -1.83
C GLY A 59 5.65 -9.60 -1.69
N GLU A 60 5.09 -9.09 -2.79
CA GLU A 60 4.06 -8.05 -2.71
C GLU A 60 2.73 -8.58 -2.16
N ALA A 61 2.51 -9.89 -2.20
CA ALA A 61 1.36 -10.59 -1.62
C ALA A 61 1.62 -11.18 -0.23
N TYR A 62 2.82 -10.97 0.35
CA TYR A 62 3.13 -11.49 1.68
C TYR A 62 2.20 -10.86 2.73
N ILE A 63 1.68 -11.71 3.60
CA ILE A 63 0.86 -11.32 4.76
C ILE A 63 1.72 -11.60 5.99
N ASN A 64 2.59 -10.66 6.34
CA ASN A 64 3.51 -10.78 7.47
C ASN A 64 2.79 -10.74 8.82
N ASN A 65 1.65 -10.05 8.87
CA ASN A 65 0.75 -10.03 10.02
C ASN A 65 -0.67 -9.71 9.60
N LEU A 66 -1.63 -10.10 10.44
CA LEU A 66 -3.02 -9.67 10.37
C LEU A 66 -3.42 -8.92 11.64
N ALA A 67 -4.33 -7.99 11.47
CA ALA A 67 -4.92 -7.22 12.56
C ALA A 67 -6.42 -7.07 12.33
N VAL A 68 -7.22 -7.31 13.36
CA VAL A 68 -8.68 -7.13 13.33
C VAL A 68 -9.07 -6.22 14.48
N VAL A 69 -9.91 -5.24 14.19
CA VAL A 69 -10.54 -4.37 15.19
C VAL A 69 -12.05 -4.45 15.03
N VAL A 70 -12.75 -4.57 16.16
CA VAL A 70 -14.20 -4.75 16.23
C VAL A 70 -14.77 -3.66 17.12
N PHE A 71 -15.62 -2.81 16.56
CA PHE A 71 -16.41 -1.83 17.31
C PHE A 71 -17.88 -2.25 17.36
N ASN A 72 -18.66 -1.59 18.22
CA ASN A 72 -20.11 -1.65 18.12
C ASN A 72 -20.60 -0.98 16.81
N GLU A 73 -21.87 -1.16 16.46
CA GLU A 73 -22.45 -0.66 15.20
C GLU A 73 -22.14 0.83 14.92
N THR A 74 -22.21 1.67 15.96
CA THR A 74 -21.97 3.13 15.88
C THR A 74 -20.50 3.53 15.93
N GLY A 75 -19.57 2.62 16.20
CA GLY A 75 -18.15 2.92 16.31
C GLY A 75 -17.72 3.66 17.58
N THR A 76 -18.61 3.78 18.57
CA THR A 76 -18.37 4.54 19.81
C THR A 76 -17.73 3.71 20.91
N GLU A 77 -17.77 2.38 20.80
CA GLU A 77 -17.21 1.44 21.78
C GLU A 77 -16.39 0.38 21.05
N LEU A 78 -15.17 0.14 21.53
CA LEU A 78 -14.32 -0.97 21.11
C LEU A 78 -14.81 -2.27 21.77
N LEU A 79 -15.22 -3.24 20.96
CA LEU A 79 -15.64 -4.56 21.42
C LEU A 79 -14.47 -5.53 21.56
N GLY A 80 -13.40 -5.34 20.79
CA GLY A 80 -12.16 -6.08 20.91
C GLY A 80 -11.25 -5.92 19.69
N TYR A 81 -10.03 -6.42 19.81
CA TYR A 81 -9.05 -6.41 18.74
C TYR A 81 -8.05 -7.56 18.89
N LYS A 82 -7.36 -7.88 17.80
CA LYS A 82 -6.21 -8.80 17.80
C LYS A 82 -5.23 -8.40 16.73
N TRP A 83 -3.94 -8.55 17.01
CA TRP A 83 -2.85 -8.49 16.04
C TRP A 83 -2.06 -9.78 16.13
N GLU A 84 -1.68 -10.35 15.00
CA GLU A 84 -0.95 -11.62 14.95
C GLU A 84 0.09 -11.61 13.82
N ALA A 85 1.34 -11.90 14.17
CA ALA A 85 2.40 -12.14 13.20
C ALA A 85 2.22 -13.52 12.56
N LEU A 86 2.41 -13.60 11.24
CA LEU A 86 2.32 -14.84 10.48
C LEU A 86 3.67 -15.17 9.86
N SER A 87 3.95 -16.45 9.67
CA SER A 87 5.18 -16.91 9.02
C SER A 87 4.84 -17.60 7.70
N GLY A 88 5.36 -17.08 6.59
CA GLY A 88 5.19 -17.67 5.25
C GLY A 88 3.76 -17.62 4.71
N ALA A 89 2.90 -16.74 5.22
CA ALA A 89 1.58 -16.53 4.68
C ALA A 89 1.63 -15.59 3.48
N GLU A 90 0.96 -15.97 2.39
CA GLU A 90 0.93 -15.25 1.12
C GLU A 90 -0.43 -15.43 0.44
N HIS A 91 -0.92 -14.38 -0.21
CA HIS A 91 -2.22 -14.28 -0.92
C HIS A 91 -3.47 -14.46 -0.05
N SER A 92 -3.46 -15.34 0.94
CA SER A 92 -4.57 -15.64 1.84
C SER A 92 -4.05 -16.07 3.21
N ALA A 93 -4.82 -15.78 4.24
CA ALA A 93 -4.46 -16.09 5.62
C ALA A 93 -5.71 -16.17 6.49
N ILE A 94 -5.52 -16.61 7.74
CA ILE A 94 -6.58 -16.66 8.76
C ILE A 94 -6.05 -15.98 10.01
N ILE A 95 -6.90 -15.18 10.65
CA ILE A 95 -6.73 -14.73 12.03
C ILE A 95 -7.91 -15.24 12.84
N ALA A 96 -7.63 -16.20 13.72
CA ALA A 96 -8.63 -16.86 14.55
C ALA A 96 -8.79 -16.19 15.91
N ASP A 97 -9.87 -16.51 16.62
CA ASP A 97 -10.05 -16.20 18.04
C ASP A 97 -9.87 -14.71 18.41
N VAL A 98 -10.33 -13.78 17.55
CA VAL A 98 -10.36 -12.35 17.87
C VAL A 98 -11.41 -12.14 18.96
N PRO A 99 -11.05 -11.55 20.13
CA PRO A 99 -12.00 -11.38 21.23
C PRO A 99 -13.09 -10.38 20.84
N THR A 100 -14.33 -10.69 21.20
CA THR A 100 -15.48 -9.78 21.09
C THR A 100 -16.27 -9.78 22.39
N THR A 101 -16.29 -8.64 23.10
CA THR A 101 -16.84 -8.57 24.46
C THR A 101 -18.36 -8.63 24.53
N LYS A 102 -19.08 -8.43 23.41
CA LYS A 102 -20.55 -8.37 23.38
C LYS A 102 -21.13 -8.99 22.11
N ALA A 103 -22.22 -9.73 22.28
CA ALA A 103 -23.08 -10.25 21.21
C ALA A 103 -24.01 -9.15 20.67
N VAL A 104 -23.46 -8.22 19.89
CA VAL A 104 -24.18 -7.08 19.29
C VAL A 104 -23.82 -6.92 17.82
N ARG A 105 -24.55 -6.07 17.09
CA ARG A 105 -24.13 -5.66 15.75
C ARG A 105 -22.79 -4.93 15.83
N ALA A 106 -21.92 -5.24 14.89
CA ALA A 106 -20.53 -4.84 14.95
C ALA A 106 -20.09 -4.09 13.69
N ARG A 107 -19.03 -3.32 13.86
CA ARG A 107 -18.27 -2.68 12.79
C ARG A 107 -16.85 -3.24 12.82
N ILE A 108 -16.46 -3.96 11.77
CA ILE A 108 -15.23 -4.74 11.71
C ILE A 108 -14.33 -4.18 10.61
N ILE A 109 -13.05 -4.00 10.94
CA ILE A 109 -12.00 -3.67 9.98
C ILE A 109 -10.88 -4.70 10.09
N VAL A 110 -10.42 -5.19 8.93
CA VAL A 110 -9.33 -6.16 8.83
C VAL A 110 -8.17 -5.52 8.09
N LEU A 111 -6.97 -5.64 8.65
CA LEU A 111 -5.75 -5.05 8.10
C LEU A 111 -4.65 -6.12 8.00
N ALA A 112 -3.73 -5.93 7.06
CA ALA A 112 -2.51 -6.71 6.95
C ALA A 112 -1.29 -5.80 6.89
N ASN A 113 -0.15 -6.30 7.36
CA ASN A 113 1.15 -5.63 7.31
C ASN A 113 1.11 -4.25 7.99
N VAL A 114 0.60 -4.23 9.23
CA VAL A 114 0.48 -3.02 10.06
C VAL A 114 1.35 -3.12 11.32
N PRO A 115 1.71 -1.98 11.95
CA PRO A 115 2.46 -2.00 13.21
C PRO A 115 1.73 -2.77 14.31
N ARG A 116 2.49 -3.52 15.12
CA ARG A 116 1.96 -4.31 16.25
C ARG A 116 1.10 -3.47 17.20
N ASP A 117 1.58 -2.28 17.54
CA ASP A 117 0.95 -1.40 18.53
C ASP A 117 -0.11 -0.48 17.94
N LEU A 118 -0.49 -0.67 16.66
CA LEU A 118 -1.50 0.15 16.00
C LEU A 118 -2.84 0.08 16.74
N LEU A 119 -3.28 -1.14 17.08
CA LEU A 119 -4.62 -1.38 17.63
C LEU A 119 -4.71 -1.19 19.15
N SER A 120 -3.61 -1.28 19.89
CA SER A 120 -3.61 -1.15 21.36
C SER A 120 -3.96 0.25 21.85
N THR A 121 -3.88 1.24 20.96
CA THR A 121 -4.18 2.66 21.25
C THR A 121 -5.52 3.11 20.67
N VAL A 122 -6.27 2.20 20.05
CA VAL A 122 -7.56 2.52 19.41
C VAL A 122 -8.66 2.54 20.46
N SER A 123 -9.55 3.53 20.35
CA SER A 123 -10.68 3.69 21.27
C SER A 123 -12.03 3.78 20.55
N THR A 124 -12.10 4.56 19.48
CA THR A 124 -13.31 4.80 18.69
C THR A 124 -13.00 4.65 17.21
N TYR A 125 -14.03 4.38 16.42
CA TYR A 125 -13.95 4.28 14.97
C TYR A 125 -13.47 5.59 14.34
N ASP A 126 -14.09 6.72 14.71
CA ASP A 126 -13.75 8.04 14.17
C ASP A 126 -12.29 8.39 14.43
N GLU A 127 -11.76 8.08 15.62
CA GLU A 127 -10.34 8.29 15.93
C GLU A 127 -9.44 7.37 15.09
N PHE A 128 -9.83 6.09 14.93
CA PHE A 128 -9.09 5.15 14.11
C PHE A 128 -9.06 5.55 12.62
N GLN A 129 -10.13 6.16 12.10
CA GLN A 129 -10.17 6.71 10.74
C GLN A 129 -9.13 7.82 10.52
N THR A 130 -8.66 8.49 11.57
CA THR A 130 -7.62 9.53 11.42
C THR A 130 -6.20 8.97 11.35
N ARG A 131 -6.01 7.68 11.61
CA ARG A 131 -4.67 7.07 11.66
C ARG A 131 -4.07 6.98 10.26
N LEU A 132 -2.79 7.36 10.19
CA LEU A 132 -2.04 7.38 8.95
C LEU A 132 -0.96 6.31 8.93
N VAL A 133 -0.75 5.71 7.77
CA VAL A 133 0.41 4.89 7.43
C VAL A 133 1.35 5.71 6.56
N ASP A 134 2.65 5.60 6.83
CA ASP A 134 3.70 6.31 6.09
C ASP A 134 4.31 5.42 5.00
N LEU A 135 4.70 6.01 3.88
CA LEU A 135 5.34 5.33 2.75
C LEU A 135 6.65 4.66 3.14
N SER A 136 7.35 5.17 4.15
CA SER A 136 8.57 4.54 4.69
C SER A 136 8.36 3.14 5.27
N SER A 137 7.13 2.75 5.62
CA SER A 137 6.82 1.38 6.07
C SER A 137 6.48 0.43 4.91
N GLN A 138 6.32 0.96 3.69
CA GLN A 138 5.97 0.19 2.52
C GLN A 138 7.22 -0.30 1.80
N SER A 139 7.26 -1.59 1.51
CA SER A 139 8.32 -2.21 0.72
C SER A 139 7.76 -3.36 -0.10
N GLN A 140 8.55 -3.87 -1.05
CA GLN A 140 8.13 -5.00 -1.88
C GLN A 140 7.68 -6.21 -1.06
N THR A 141 8.27 -6.45 0.11
CA THR A 141 7.91 -7.57 1.00
C THR A 141 7.01 -7.16 2.16
N ASN A 142 6.51 -5.92 2.20
CA ASN A 142 5.63 -5.42 3.24
C ASN A 142 4.75 -4.27 2.73
N LEU A 143 3.60 -4.61 2.14
CA LEU A 143 2.61 -3.64 1.67
C LEU A 143 1.36 -3.69 2.54
N THR A 144 0.99 -2.55 3.12
CA THR A 144 -0.20 -2.44 3.97
C THR A 144 -1.47 -2.65 3.14
N MET A 145 -2.37 -3.50 3.63
CA MET A 145 -3.66 -3.79 3.00
C MET A 145 -4.79 -3.66 4.01
N SER A 146 -5.99 -3.36 3.52
CA SER A 146 -7.19 -3.26 4.36
C SER A 146 -8.43 -3.78 3.66
N SER A 147 -9.39 -4.26 4.43
CA SER A 147 -10.75 -4.48 3.97
C SER A 147 -11.51 -3.16 3.82
N GLN A 148 -12.72 -3.26 3.26
CA GLN A 148 -13.79 -2.30 3.54
C GLN A 148 -14.18 -2.34 5.03
N VAL A 149 -14.97 -1.36 5.47
CA VAL A 149 -15.60 -1.43 6.79
C VAL A 149 -16.83 -2.32 6.71
N ILE A 150 -16.82 -3.42 7.47
CA ILE A 150 -17.92 -4.39 7.49
C ILE A 150 -18.84 -4.04 8.66
N VAL A 151 -20.05 -3.56 8.34
CA VAL A 151 -21.10 -3.33 9.35
C VAL A 151 -22.08 -4.49 9.29
N THR A 152 -22.13 -5.29 10.35
CA THR A 152 -22.95 -6.50 10.37
C THR A 152 -24.44 -6.15 10.38
N LYS A 153 -25.26 -6.91 9.67
CA LYS A 153 -26.72 -6.85 9.71
C LYS A 153 -27.25 -7.60 10.93
N SER A 154 -26.66 -8.75 11.21
CA SER A 154 -26.95 -9.58 12.38
C SER A 154 -26.04 -9.21 13.57
N ALA A 155 -26.53 -9.42 14.78
CA ALA A 155 -25.66 -9.36 15.96
C ALA A 155 -24.67 -10.53 15.93
N LEU A 156 -23.46 -10.32 16.43
CA LEU A 156 -22.54 -11.40 16.76
C LEU A 156 -23.19 -12.34 17.79
N SER A 157 -22.88 -13.63 17.75
CA SER A 157 -23.33 -14.62 18.74
C SER A 157 -22.48 -14.56 20.01
N GLU A 158 -22.96 -15.20 21.08
CA GLU A 158 -22.15 -15.43 22.31
C GLU A 158 -21.11 -16.55 22.12
N GLU A 159 -21.16 -17.28 21.01
CA GLU A 159 -20.26 -18.37 20.66
C GLU A 159 -19.20 -17.90 19.62
N ASP A 160 -18.63 -18.83 18.86
CA ASP A 160 -17.70 -18.52 17.78
C ASP A 160 -18.43 -17.93 16.57
N ASN A 161 -17.85 -16.87 16.01
CA ASN A 161 -18.31 -16.14 14.84
C ASN A 161 -17.28 -16.28 13.71
N TYR A 162 -17.74 -16.33 12.47
CA TYR A 162 -16.88 -16.55 11.30
C TYR A 162 -17.14 -15.53 10.20
N LEU A 163 -16.08 -15.07 9.55
CA LEU A 163 -16.14 -14.28 8.32
C LEU A 163 -15.20 -14.87 7.27
N GLY A 164 -15.71 -15.07 6.06
CA GLY A 164 -14.94 -15.50 4.90
C GLY A 164 -14.58 -16.98 4.85
N TYR A 165 -15.21 -17.82 5.67
CA TYR A 165 -15.01 -19.26 5.66
C TYR A 165 -15.93 -19.92 4.63
N THR A 166 -15.39 -20.22 3.46
CA THR A 166 -16.17 -20.76 2.33
C THR A 166 -16.92 -22.05 2.69
N ASP A 167 -16.28 -22.95 3.43
CA ASP A 167 -16.86 -24.24 3.81
C ASP A 167 -18.01 -24.11 4.84
N LEU A 168 -18.11 -22.96 5.53
CA LEU A 168 -19.14 -22.70 6.53
C LEU A 168 -20.40 -22.05 5.93
N GLY A 169 -20.33 -21.53 4.69
CA GLY A 169 -21.48 -20.96 3.98
C GLY A 169 -22.26 -19.95 4.85
N ASP A 170 -23.56 -20.19 5.02
CA ASP A 170 -24.48 -19.33 5.79
C ASP A 170 -24.21 -19.28 7.30
N GLN A 171 -23.28 -20.09 7.83
CA GLN A 171 -22.84 -20.00 9.23
C GLN A 171 -21.89 -18.82 9.47
N ASN A 172 -21.35 -18.22 8.40
CA ASN A 172 -20.62 -16.96 8.53
C ASN A 172 -21.58 -15.84 8.93
N VAL A 173 -21.05 -14.82 9.60
CA VAL A 173 -21.79 -13.60 9.92
C VAL A 173 -22.36 -13.02 8.63
N ASP A 174 -23.68 -12.86 8.61
CA ASP A 174 -24.47 -12.40 7.46
C ASP A 174 -24.28 -13.23 6.17
N GLY A 175 -23.86 -14.50 6.29
CA GLY A 175 -23.60 -15.38 5.15
C GLY A 175 -22.37 -14.98 4.32
N ILE A 176 -21.48 -14.13 4.86
CA ILE A 176 -20.27 -13.67 4.16
C ILE A 176 -19.23 -14.80 4.16
N SER A 177 -19.37 -15.76 3.24
CA SER A 177 -18.51 -16.95 3.15
C SER A 177 -17.30 -16.79 2.22
N ASP A 178 -17.29 -15.77 1.36
CA ASP A 178 -16.12 -15.46 0.54
C ASP A 178 -15.03 -14.78 1.41
N PRO A 179 -13.75 -15.19 1.30
CA PRO A 179 -12.67 -14.57 2.06
C PRO A 179 -12.66 -13.06 1.95
N ILE A 180 -12.46 -12.38 3.08
CA ILE A 180 -12.50 -10.91 3.14
C ILE A 180 -11.35 -10.35 2.29
N LEU A 181 -11.70 -9.54 1.30
CA LEU A 181 -10.72 -8.92 0.42
C LEU A 181 -9.93 -7.84 1.14
N LEU A 182 -8.60 -7.89 1.00
CA LEU A 182 -7.66 -6.90 1.51
C LEU A 182 -6.99 -6.18 0.34
N THR A 183 -7.28 -4.90 0.20
CA THR A 183 -6.78 -4.06 -0.90
C THR A 183 -5.59 -3.25 -0.44
N ARG A 184 -4.49 -3.20 -1.22
CA ARG A 184 -3.31 -2.38 -0.90
C ARG A 184 -3.67 -0.91 -0.81
N VAL A 185 -3.06 -0.17 0.11
CA VAL A 185 -3.21 1.30 0.19
C VAL A 185 -2.22 2.04 -0.72
N ALA A 186 -1.07 1.42 -0.99
CA ALA A 186 -0.08 1.93 -1.93
C ALA A 186 -0.53 1.70 -3.38
N ALA A 187 0.19 2.34 -4.31
CA ALA A 187 0.24 2.09 -5.74
C ALA A 187 1.72 1.88 -6.16
N ARG A 188 1.96 1.34 -7.37
CA ARG A 188 3.33 1.16 -7.89
C ARG A 188 3.52 1.86 -9.24
N ILE A 189 4.66 2.52 -9.42
CA ILE A 189 5.06 3.19 -10.66
C ILE A 189 6.26 2.45 -11.23
N ASP A 190 6.13 1.97 -12.46
CA ASP A 190 7.15 1.21 -13.19
C ASP A 190 7.58 2.00 -14.42
N LEU A 191 8.83 2.46 -14.48
CA LEU A 191 9.39 3.00 -15.72
C LEU A 191 9.86 1.84 -16.60
N VAL A 192 9.06 1.48 -17.61
CA VAL A 192 9.30 0.27 -18.41
C VAL A 192 10.10 0.54 -19.68
N ASN A 193 10.13 1.77 -20.19
CA ASN A 193 11.00 2.14 -21.31
C ASN A 193 11.29 3.64 -21.37
N ILE A 194 12.43 4.00 -21.94
CA ILE A 194 12.80 5.36 -22.29
C ILE A 194 13.43 5.29 -23.68
N SER A 195 12.98 6.12 -24.63
CA SER A 195 13.57 6.16 -25.96
C SER A 195 13.52 7.57 -26.55
N THR A 196 14.26 7.78 -27.65
CA THR A 196 14.19 9.02 -28.43
C THR A 196 13.36 8.83 -29.70
N ARG A 197 12.93 9.94 -30.29
CA ARG A 197 12.24 10.05 -31.58
C ARG A 197 12.88 11.17 -32.40
N PHE A 198 14.19 11.07 -32.60
CA PHE A 198 14.99 12.10 -33.25
C PHE A 198 15.09 11.96 -34.76
N ALA A 199 14.70 10.83 -35.34
CA ALA A 199 14.63 10.65 -36.80
C ALA A 199 13.81 11.76 -37.46
N GLY A 200 14.41 12.45 -38.44
CA GLY A 200 13.77 13.58 -39.13
C GLY A 200 13.81 14.90 -38.37
N THR A 201 14.46 14.96 -37.20
CA THR A 201 14.68 16.19 -36.41
C THR A 201 16.14 16.65 -36.48
N PRO A 202 16.48 17.87 -36.03
CA PRO A 202 17.86 18.33 -35.90
C PRO A 202 18.75 17.52 -34.93
N PHE A 203 18.17 16.59 -34.15
CA PHE A 203 18.89 15.75 -33.20
C PHE A 203 19.15 14.32 -33.72
N ALA A 204 18.81 14.03 -34.98
CA ALA A 204 18.94 12.70 -35.56
C ALA A 204 20.35 12.09 -35.35
N GLY A 205 20.39 10.88 -34.80
CA GLY A 205 21.63 10.14 -34.52
C GLY A 205 22.35 10.54 -33.24
N ARG A 206 21.82 11.46 -32.43
CA ARG A 206 22.33 11.76 -31.08
C ARG A 206 21.71 10.85 -30.04
N GLU A 207 22.38 10.73 -28.90
CA GLU A 207 21.94 9.91 -27.77
C GLU A 207 21.63 10.81 -26.56
N VAL A 208 20.73 10.33 -25.70
CA VAL A 208 20.42 10.97 -24.42
C VAL A 208 20.93 10.07 -23.30
N ARG A 209 21.70 10.64 -22.38
CA ARG A 209 22.08 10.00 -21.13
C ARG A 209 21.02 10.30 -20.08
N ILE A 210 20.52 9.28 -19.40
CA ILE A 210 19.60 9.44 -18.27
C ILE A 210 20.45 9.53 -17.02
N ASP A 211 20.47 10.70 -16.38
CA ASP A 211 21.31 10.95 -15.21
C ASP A 211 20.60 10.45 -13.94
N ALA A 212 19.31 10.74 -13.80
CA ALA A 212 18.52 10.31 -12.65
C ALA A 212 17.01 10.25 -12.94
N VAL A 213 16.29 9.44 -12.17
CA VAL A 213 14.82 9.35 -12.17
C VAL A 213 14.29 9.46 -10.74
N GLY A 214 13.20 10.21 -10.57
CA GLY A 214 12.49 10.37 -9.31
C GLY A 214 10.99 10.57 -9.51
N ILE A 215 10.25 10.63 -8.40
CA ILE A 215 8.82 10.94 -8.38
C ILE A 215 8.63 12.30 -7.73
N TYR A 216 7.97 13.21 -8.43
CA TYR A 216 7.58 14.51 -7.89
C TYR A 216 6.12 14.47 -7.41
N ASN A 217 5.82 15.26 -6.39
CA ASN A 217 4.47 15.40 -5.82
C ASN A 217 3.82 14.07 -5.39
N MET A 218 4.59 13.12 -4.83
CA MET A 218 3.99 11.91 -4.26
C MET A 218 3.38 12.19 -2.88
N LYS A 219 2.21 11.62 -2.63
CA LYS A 219 1.72 11.45 -1.26
C LYS A 219 2.55 10.38 -0.56
N THR A 220 3.01 10.69 0.64
CA THR A 220 3.81 9.76 1.46
C THR A 220 3.07 9.27 2.69
N LYS A 221 1.80 9.66 2.83
CA LYS A 221 0.90 9.16 3.87
C LYS A 221 -0.44 8.78 3.26
N SER A 222 -1.09 7.81 3.88
CA SER A 222 -2.40 7.30 3.51
C SER A 222 -3.18 6.99 4.77
N TYR A 223 -4.51 7.06 4.71
CA TYR A 223 -5.33 6.37 5.70
C TYR A 223 -5.12 4.86 5.59
N TYR A 224 -5.26 4.14 6.71
CA TYR A 224 -5.11 2.68 6.72
C TYR A 224 -6.20 1.94 5.95
N PHE A 225 -7.42 2.49 5.89
CA PHE A 225 -8.58 1.83 5.30
C PHE A 225 -9.60 2.85 4.78
N SER A 226 -10.61 2.34 4.06
CA SER A 226 -11.74 3.09 3.51
C SER A 226 -13.05 2.41 3.88
N GLU A 227 -14.15 3.16 3.97
CA GLU A 227 -15.47 2.57 4.28
C GLU A 227 -15.91 1.57 3.21
N ALA A 228 -15.80 1.98 1.93
CA ALA A 228 -16.10 1.14 0.79
C ALA A 228 -14.91 0.24 0.42
N ASP A 229 -15.19 -0.92 -0.18
CA ASP A 229 -14.18 -1.76 -0.82
C ASP A 229 -13.49 -0.99 -1.94
N TRP A 230 -12.15 -0.99 -1.93
CA TRP A 230 -11.32 -0.22 -2.86
C TRP A 230 -11.72 1.27 -2.94
N GLY A 231 -12.23 1.80 -1.82
CA GLY A 231 -12.50 3.21 -1.63
C GLY A 231 -11.24 4.02 -1.42
N GLU A 232 -11.42 5.33 -1.32
CA GLU A 232 -10.34 6.31 -1.25
C GLU A 232 -9.56 6.20 0.07
N THR A 233 -8.24 6.27 -0.01
CA THR A 233 -7.33 6.30 1.16
C THR A 233 -6.35 7.47 1.14
N GLU A 234 -6.46 8.37 0.16
CA GLU A 234 -5.65 9.59 0.09
C GLU A 234 -5.75 10.43 1.37
N ALA A 235 -4.60 10.71 1.99
CA ALA A 235 -4.49 11.60 3.14
C ALA A 235 -4.34 13.07 2.71
N PRO A 236 -4.77 14.04 3.52
CA PRO A 236 -4.69 15.46 3.18
C PRO A 236 -3.27 16.05 3.30
N ASP A 237 -2.30 15.31 3.88
CA ASP A 237 -0.92 15.77 4.05
C ASP A 237 -0.27 16.27 2.75
N ALA A 238 0.66 17.22 2.87
CA ALA A 238 1.38 17.76 1.72
C ALA A 238 2.12 16.69 0.93
N VAL A 239 2.23 16.89 -0.37
CA VAL A 239 3.05 16.03 -1.24
C VAL A 239 4.54 16.24 -1.00
N ARG A 240 5.36 15.27 -1.40
CA ARG A 240 6.83 15.30 -1.32
C ARG A 240 7.44 14.77 -2.61
N ASN A 241 8.64 15.23 -2.95
CA ASN A 241 9.45 14.59 -3.98
C ASN A 241 10.22 13.40 -3.38
N SER A 242 10.49 12.38 -4.19
CA SER A 242 11.37 11.27 -3.81
C SER A 242 12.82 11.72 -3.82
N GLU A 243 13.69 10.88 -3.23
CA GLU A 243 15.10 10.94 -3.57
C GLU A 243 15.29 10.45 -5.01
N ASP A 244 16.31 10.97 -5.68
CA ASP A 244 16.65 10.61 -7.05
C ASP A 244 17.39 9.26 -7.09
N THR A 245 17.01 8.41 -8.03
CA THR A 245 17.78 7.21 -8.40
C THR A 245 18.69 7.55 -9.57
N SER A 246 20.00 7.61 -9.31
CA SER A 246 21.01 7.90 -10.32
C SER A 246 21.32 6.69 -11.19
N PHE A 247 21.69 6.94 -12.45
CA PHE A 247 22.17 5.91 -13.38
C PHE A 247 23.56 6.29 -13.89
N GLU A 248 24.48 5.34 -13.92
CA GLU A 248 25.85 5.59 -14.40
C GLU A 248 25.94 5.53 -15.93
N ASP A 249 25.36 4.50 -16.55
CA ASP A 249 25.54 4.21 -17.98
C ASP A 249 24.20 4.00 -18.75
N LEU A 250 23.13 4.69 -18.36
CA LEU A 250 21.84 4.57 -19.07
C LEU A 250 21.77 5.53 -20.26
N LEU A 251 22.22 5.05 -21.43
CA LEU A 251 22.15 5.75 -22.71
C LEU A 251 20.97 5.26 -23.55
N VAL A 252 20.23 6.21 -24.14
CA VAL A 252 19.06 5.90 -24.98
C VAL A 252 19.13 6.65 -26.32
N ASN A 253 18.57 6.01 -27.35
CA ASN A 253 18.53 6.52 -28.71
C ASN A 253 17.26 6.02 -29.43
N ASP A 254 17.17 6.31 -30.73
CA ASP A 254 16.02 5.93 -31.55
C ASP A 254 15.94 4.41 -31.67
N GLY A 255 14.83 3.84 -31.24
CA GLY A 255 14.64 2.38 -31.22
C GLY A 255 15.21 1.69 -29.97
N ALA A 256 15.72 2.44 -28.98
CA ALA A 256 16.08 1.88 -27.69
C ALA A 256 14.89 1.13 -27.06
N SER A 257 15.16 -0.12 -26.68
CA SER A 257 14.24 -0.97 -25.93
C SER A 257 14.96 -1.42 -24.67
N ILE A 258 14.61 -0.81 -23.56
CA ILE A 258 15.14 -1.21 -22.25
C ILE A 258 14.43 -2.50 -21.86
N SER A 259 15.19 -3.60 -21.72
CA SER A 259 14.63 -4.93 -21.45
C SER A 259 14.31 -5.15 -19.97
N ASN A 260 14.91 -4.37 -19.08
CA ASN A 260 14.63 -4.32 -17.66
C ASN A 260 13.73 -3.12 -17.32
N THR A 261 13.01 -3.16 -16.21
CA THR A 261 12.33 -1.99 -15.63
C THR A 261 13.35 -1.26 -14.76
N PRO A 262 14.04 -0.20 -15.24
CA PRO A 262 15.14 0.44 -14.52
C PRO A 262 14.71 1.15 -13.23
N PHE A 263 13.43 1.49 -13.09
CA PHE A 263 12.93 2.23 -11.94
C PHE A 263 11.55 1.71 -11.54
N VAL A 264 11.41 1.35 -10.27
CA VAL A 264 10.17 0.90 -9.62
C VAL A 264 10.04 1.67 -8.32
N HIS A 265 8.89 2.30 -8.08
CA HIS A 265 8.67 3.09 -6.87
C HIS A 265 7.23 2.94 -6.37
N TYR A 266 7.06 2.71 -5.07
CA TYR A 266 5.74 2.71 -4.42
C TYR A 266 5.34 4.13 -4.03
N VAL A 267 4.05 4.45 -4.13
CA VAL A 267 3.50 5.76 -3.73
C VAL A 267 2.15 5.57 -3.05
N MET A 268 1.69 6.56 -2.29
CA MET A 268 0.30 6.56 -1.80
C MET A 268 -0.65 7.16 -2.85
N GLU A 269 -1.95 6.90 -2.67
CA GLU A 269 -3.01 7.45 -3.50
C GLU A 269 -2.94 8.98 -3.60
N ASN A 270 -3.09 9.52 -4.81
CA ASN A 270 -3.10 10.94 -5.11
C ASN A 270 -3.99 11.19 -6.35
N MET A 271 -5.28 11.43 -6.09
CA MET A 271 -6.29 11.73 -7.10
C MET A 271 -6.98 13.08 -6.88
N LYS A 272 -6.99 13.57 -5.64
CA LYS A 272 -7.73 14.76 -5.23
C LYS A 272 -6.87 16.00 -5.13
N SER A 273 -5.58 15.85 -4.83
CA SER A 273 -4.66 16.99 -4.73
C SER A 273 -4.52 17.71 -6.06
N ASP A 274 -4.42 19.04 -6.01
CA ASP A 274 -4.02 19.86 -7.16
C ASP A 274 -2.55 19.60 -7.57
N ASP A 275 -1.72 19.14 -6.61
CA ASP A 275 -0.33 18.74 -6.85
C ASP A 275 -0.28 17.27 -7.27
N HIS A 276 -0.55 17.01 -8.55
CA HIS A 276 -0.58 15.65 -9.08
C HIS A 276 0.82 15.00 -9.12
N THR A 277 0.87 13.70 -8.82
CA THR A 277 2.10 12.89 -8.89
C THR A 277 2.69 12.88 -10.30
N MET A 278 3.99 13.15 -10.42
CA MET A 278 4.72 13.25 -11.67
C MET A 278 5.92 12.30 -11.69
N ILE A 279 6.26 11.80 -12.88
CA ILE A 279 7.61 11.27 -13.13
C ILE A 279 8.56 12.45 -13.36
N ALA A 280 9.76 12.39 -12.79
CA ALA A 280 10.82 13.36 -13.02
C ALA A 280 12.07 12.66 -13.56
N VAL A 281 12.65 13.18 -14.63
CA VAL A 281 13.83 12.61 -15.27
C VAL A 281 14.85 13.70 -15.53
N LYS A 282 16.02 13.58 -14.90
CA LYS A 282 17.18 14.38 -15.28
C LYS A 282 17.89 13.69 -16.43
N ALA A 283 17.99 14.38 -17.57
CA ALA A 283 18.56 13.82 -18.78
C ALA A 283 19.45 14.82 -19.50
N THR A 284 20.51 14.28 -20.12
CA THR A 284 21.51 15.03 -20.86
C THR A 284 21.57 14.56 -22.30
N LEU A 285 21.20 15.42 -23.24
CA LEU A 285 21.46 15.18 -24.66
C LEU A 285 22.96 15.31 -24.91
N GLN A 286 23.59 14.23 -25.39
CA GLN A 286 25.03 14.20 -25.64
C GLN A 286 25.41 15.16 -26.77
N GLY A 287 26.43 15.97 -26.52
CA GLY A 287 27.02 16.91 -27.46
C GLY A 287 27.69 16.22 -28.64
N ASN A 288 28.19 17.04 -29.56
CA ASN A 288 29.01 16.60 -30.68
C ASN A 288 30.03 17.70 -31.01
N SER A 289 30.74 17.59 -32.14
CA SER A 289 31.74 18.58 -32.54
C SER A 289 31.20 20.01 -32.74
N SER A 290 29.89 20.17 -32.88
CA SER A 290 29.22 21.45 -33.17
C SER A 290 28.38 21.97 -32.01
N TYR A 291 27.85 21.08 -31.16
CA TYR A 291 26.93 21.41 -30.08
C TYR A 291 27.38 20.84 -28.74
N GLN A 292 27.13 21.59 -27.67
CA GLN A 292 27.43 21.21 -26.29
C GLN A 292 26.45 20.13 -25.79
N ASP A 293 26.79 19.52 -24.67
CA ASP A 293 25.84 18.75 -23.85
C ASP A 293 24.72 19.68 -23.38
N HIS A 294 23.50 19.16 -23.30
CA HIS A 294 22.37 19.92 -22.78
C HIS A 294 21.59 19.10 -21.76
N THR A 295 21.63 19.55 -20.50
CA THR A 295 20.98 18.90 -19.36
C THR A 295 19.71 19.63 -18.96
N LYS A 296 18.60 18.89 -18.82
CA LYS A 296 17.32 19.41 -18.31
C LYS A 296 16.69 18.42 -17.33
N ILE A 297 15.77 18.90 -16.50
CA ILE A 297 14.86 18.07 -15.71
C ILE A 297 13.52 18.07 -16.41
N PHE A 298 13.02 16.89 -16.74
CA PHE A 298 11.75 16.72 -17.45
C PHE A 298 10.71 16.13 -16.50
N THR A 299 9.52 16.71 -16.46
CA THR A 299 8.40 16.21 -15.64
C THR A 299 7.14 16.01 -16.46
N ALA A 300 6.33 15.03 -16.05
CA ALA A 300 4.99 14.80 -16.59
C ALA A 300 4.06 14.16 -15.56
N VAL A 301 2.80 14.61 -15.54
CA VAL A 301 1.75 14.06 -14.68
C VAL A 301 1.39 12.64 -15.09
N ILE A 302 1.44 11.72 -14.14
CA ILE A 302 1.15 10.31 -14.38
C ILE A 302 -0.37 10.12 -14.48
N ASN A 303 -0.81 9.42 -15.52
CA ASN A 303 -2.21 9.06 -15.77
C ASN A 303 -3.18 10.27 -15.83
N ALA A 304 -2.73 11.42 -16.33
CA ALA A 304 -3.59 12.61 -16.48
C ALA A 304 -4.85 12.37 -17.34
N GLY A 305 -4.72 11.53 -18.37
CA GLY A 305 -5.81 11.19 -19.32
C GLY A 305 -6.43 9.80 -19.09
N GLY A 306 -6.35 9.24 -17.89
CA GLY A 306 -6.74 7.85 -17.63
C GLY A 306 -8.17 7.49 -18.06
N LEU A 307 -9.15 8.32 -17.71
CA LEU A 307 -10.55 8.17 -18.11
C LEU A 307 -10.74 8.24 -19.63
N GLN A 308 -10.00 9.11 -20.31
CA GLN A 308 -10.05 9.22 -21.78
C GLN A 308 -9.48 7.97 -22.46
N ASN A 309 -8.53 7.31 -21.80
CA ASN A 309 -7.93 6.05 -22.25
C ASN A 309 -8.75 4.81 -21.84
N GLY A 310 -9.92 4.97 -21.22
CA GLY A 310 -10.82 3.89 -20.85
C GLY A 310 -10.53 3.21 -19.51
N TYR A 311 -9.65 3.77 -18.69
CA TYR A 311 -9.49 3.35 -17.29
C TYR A 311 -10.61 3.92 -16.41
N ASP A 312 -10.77 3.40 -15.19
CA ASP A 312 -11.81 3.83 -14.25
C ASP A 312 -11.42 5.08 -13.44
N HIS A 313 -10.21 5.62 -13.64
CA HIS A 313 -9.72 6.80 -12.93
C HIS A 313 -8.62 7.55 -13.71
N ASN A 314 -8.45 8.84 -13.37
CA ASN A 314 -7.24 9.61 -13.65
C ASN A 314 -6.28 9.52 -12.45
N PHE A 315 -5.02 9.90 -12.66
CA PHE A 315 -3.99 10.02 -11.61
C PHE A 315 -3.69 8.69 -10.89
N ILE A 316 -3.28 8.76 -9.62
CA ILE A 316 -2.76 7.62 -8.86
C ILE A 316 -3.81 7.12 -7.87
N ARG A 317 -4.29 5.90 -8.06
CA ARG A 317 -5.25 5.18 -7.22
C ARG A 317 -4.57 3.99 -6.52
N ARG A 318 -4.98 3.70 -5.29
CA ARG A 318 -4.48 2.53 -4.54
C ARG A 318 -4.67 1.23 -5.30
N ASN A 319 -3.79 0.26 -5.05
CA ASN A 319 -3.80 -1.09 -5.62
C ASN A 319 -3.75 -1.16 -7.17
N TYR A 320 -3.16 -0.15 -7.82
CA TYR A 320 -2.85 -0.16 -9.26
C TYR A 320 -1.34 -0.06 -9.51
N VAL A 321 -0.93 -0.57 -10.69
CA VAL A 321 0.42 -0.40 -11.22
C VAL A 321 0.37 0.49 -12.46
N TYR A 322 1.28 1.47 -12.54
CA TYR A 322 1.40 2.42 -13.64
C TYR A 322 2.67 2.12 -14.42
N ARG A 323 2.55 1.61 -15.64
CA ARG A 323 3.68 1.32 -16.54
C ARG A 323 3.93 2.51 -17.47
N LEU A 324 5.06 3.17 -17.28
CA LEU A 324 5.44 4.39 -17.98
C LEU A 324 6.40 4.11 -19.12
N ARG A 325 6.15 4.73 -20.27
CA ARG A 325 7.11 4.85 -21.38
C ARG A 325 7.37 6.32 -21.65
N ILE A 326 8.65 6.70 -21.67
CA ILE A 326 9.09 8.08 -21.87
C ILE A 326 9.66 8.25 -23.27
N TYR A 327 9.37 9.40 -23.89
CA TYR A 327 9.85 9.75 -25.22
C TYR A 327 10.47 11.14 -25.22
N PHE A 328 11.73 11.24 -25.68
CA PHE A 328 12.34 12.52 -26.06
C PHE A 328 12.23 12.72 -27.57
N ASP A 329 11.95 13.94 -28.02
CA ASP A 329 11.74 14.29 -29.42
C ASP A 329 12.42 15.62 -29.79
N GLY A 330 12.10 16.14 -30.98
CA GLY A 330 12.65 17.37 -31.53
C GLY A 330 12.39 18.64 -30.72
N GLU A 331 11.50 18.59 -29.72
CA GLU A 331 11.16 19.73 -28.86
C GLU A 331 11.74 19.58 -27.44
N SER A 332 12.39 18.46 -27.13
CA SER A 332 12.88 18.18 -25.78
C SER A 332 14.10 19.01 -25.37
N PHE A 333 15.01 19.29 -26.31
CA PHE A 333 16.29 19.95 -26.06
C PHE A 333 16.57 21.06 -27.08
N ASP A 334 17.58 21.88 -26.78
CA ASP A 334 18.14 22.89 -27.69
C ASP A 334 19.54 22.52 -28.21
N ASN A 335 19.85 22.97 -29.43
CA ASN A 335 21.18 22.90 -30.03
C ASN A 335 22.05 24.09 -29.60
N ILE A 336 22.75 23.94 -28.47
CA ILE A 336 23.64 24.97 -27.93
C ILE A 336 25.01 24.89 -28.62
N PRO A 337 25.46 25.91 -29.39
CA PRO A 337 26.74 25.86 -30.10
C PRO A 337 27.93 25.80 -29.13
N VAL A 338 29.00 25.08 -29.48
CA VAL A 338 30.25 25.05 -28.69
C VAL A 338 30.88 26.45 -28.64
N THR A 339 31.13 26.97 -27.44
CA THR A 339 31.80 28.28 -27.23
C THR A 339 33.26 28.11 -26.79
N PRO A 340 34.18 29.02 -27.21
CA PRO A 340 35.61 28.92 -26.85
C PRO A 340 35.91 29.13 -25.36
N ASP A 341 35.05 29.88 -24.65
CA ASP A 341 35.16 30.13 -23.21
C ASP A 341 34.00 29.42 -22.48
N PRO A 342 34.29 28.43 -21.62
CA PRO A 342 33.25 27.77 -20.83
C PRO A 342 32.78 28.72 -19.72
N THR A 343 31.54 29.19 -19.81
CA THR A 343 30.83 29.71 -18.64
C THR A 343 30.44 28.53 -17.74
N PRO A 344 30.30 28.72 -16.42
CA PRO A 344 29.75 27.69 -15.54
C PRO A 344 28.40 27.20 -16.09
N ASP A 345 28.18 25.88 -16.08
CA ASP A 345 26.89 25.33 -16.52
C ASP A 345 25.76 25.91 -15.66
N PRO A 346 24.71 26.47 -16.28
CA PRO A 346 23.55 26.94 -15.53
C PRO A 346 22.88 25.76 -14.82
N GLU A 347 22.13 26.07 -13.77
CA GLU A 347 21.26 25.07 -13.13
C GLU A 347 20.28 24.51 -14.18
N PRO A 348 20.04 23.18 -14.22
CA PRO A 348 19.20 22.58 -15.25
C PRO A 348 17.80 23.18 -15.26
N GLU A 349 17.32 23.56 -16.45
CA GLU A 349 15.94 24.02 -16.63
C GLU A 349 14.95 22.87 -16.39
N VAL A 350 13.79 23.20 -15.79
CA VAL A 350 12.68 22.26 -15.59
C VAL A 350 11.67 22.42 -16.73
N ASP A 351 11.46 21.34 -17.48
CA ASP A 351 10.47 21.24 -18.56
C ASP A 351 9.31 20.36 -18.14
N THR A 352 8.09 20.90 -18.14
CA THR A 352 6.87 20.20 -17.70
C THR A 352 6.11 19.52 -18.85
N ASN A 353 6.66 19.50 -20.07
CA ASN A 353 6.00 18.98 -21.26
C ASN A 353 6.57 17.63 -21.72
N LEU A 354 7.09 16.82 -20.80
CA LEU A 354 7.64 15.50 -21.13
C LEU A 354 6.56 14.60 -21.75
N ASN A 355 6.85 14.02 -22.91
CA ASN A 355 5.95 13.09 -23.57
C ASN A 355 6.04 11.71 -22.91
N ILE A 356 4.94 11.28 -22.27
CA ILE A 356 4.81 9.96 -21.66
C ILE A 356 3.58 9.21 -22.15
N ALA A 357 3.72 7.90 -22.29
CA ALA A 357 2.59 6.98 -22.40
C ALA A 357 2.45 6.20 -21.09
N VAL A 358 1.24 6.17 -20.54
CA VAL A 358 0.92 5.49 -19.28
C VAL A 358 -0.06 4.37 -19.54
N GLN A 359 0.33 3.15 -19.15
CA GLN A 359 -0.56 1.99 -19.12
C GLN A 359 -0.89 1.66 -17.67
N VAL A 360 -2.17 1.79 -17.30
CA VAL A 360 -2.68 1.38 -15.99
C VAL A 360 -3.06 -0.09 -16.05
N VAL A 361 -2.57 -0.89 -15.09
CA VAL A 361 -2.82 -2.34 -15.04
C VAL A 361 -3.17 -2.78 -13.61
N GLY A 362 -3.91 -3.89 -13.50
CA GLY A 362 -4.17 -4.53 -12.21
C GLY A 362 -2.89 -5.04 -11.57
N TRP A 363 -2.84 -5.13 -10.24
CA TRP A 363 -1.61 -5.45 -9.53
C TRP A 363 -1.41 -6.97 -9.39
N GLY A 364 -2.42 -7.70 -8.92
CA GLY A 364 -2.32 -9.14 -8.66
C GLY A 364 -3.21 -9.99 -9.57
N PRO A 365 -3.28 -11.31 -9.32
CA PRO A 365 -4.13 -12.22 -10.10
C PRO A 365 -5.62 -11.85 -9.99
N VAL A 366 -6.44 -12.39 -10.89
CA VAL A 366 -7.89 -12.15 -10.84
C VAL A 366 -8.51 -12.71 -9.57
N VAL A 367 -9.25 -11.87 -8.83
CA VAL A 367 -9.92 -12.27 -7.59
C VAL A 367 -11.44 -12.07 -7.71
N GLN A 368 -12.19 -13.08 -7.29
CA GLN A 368 -13.65 -13.01 -7.19
C GLN A 368 -14.04 -12.14 -5.98
N ARG A 369 -14.81 -11.07 -6.21
CA ARG A 369 -15.36 -10.23 -5.15
C ARG A 369 -16.51 -10.92 -4.41
N PRO A 370 -16.61 -10.78 -3.06
CA PRO A 370 -17.77 -11.19 -2.30
C PRO A 370 -19.04 -10.55 -2.85
N VAL A 371 -20.13 -11.31 -2.94
CA VAL A 371 -21.47 -10.74 -3.13
C VAL A 371 -21.97 -10.31 -1.75
N ILE A 372 -22.03 -9.00 -1.50
CA ILE A 372 -22.69 -8.44 -0.32
C ILE A 372 -24.04 -7.91 -0.81
N ASP A 373 -25.07 -8.76 -0.77
CA ASP A 373 -26.48 -8.34 -0.90
C ASP A 373 -26.95 -7.73 0.42
#